data_AF-A0A165RNE2-F1
#
_entry.id   AF-A0A165RNE2-F1
#
_cell.length_a   1.000
_cell.length_b   1.000
_cell.length_c   1.000
_cell.angle_alpha   90.00
_cell.angle_beta   90.00
_cell.angle_gamma   90.00
#
_symmetry.space_group_name_H-M   'P 1'
#
loop_
_entity.id
_entity.type
_entity.pdbx_description
1 polymer ?
#
loop_
_entity_poly.entity_id
_entity_poly.type
_entity_poly.pdbx_seq_one_letter_code
_entity_poly.pdbx_strand_id
1 'polypeptide(L)'
;MIRSPEIRAKIMRHHKRNMSPRGIATIYGCSEADVKNVVETEKADHIILSGVPVAGGKALHPVRDTAETPESAAMRLFKQLPEDLQEVATGIARMMDIHVARLFTSSSKRQQDVFYRGCFYYELKCKFNLSYEAIGALAGVSVHTVSLATQRYCEQVGAPRPGELTNARRAVA
;
A
#
# COMPACT_ATOMS: atom_id res chain seq x y z
N MET A 1 18.16 -23.58 15.19
CA MET A 1 18.29 -22.18 15.62
C MET A 1 19.10 -21.42 14.58
N ILE A 2 18.52 -20.41 13.94
CA ILE A 2 19.15 -19.76 12.78
C ILE A 2 19.63 -18.37 13.18
N ARG A 3 20.95 -18.18 13.11
CA ARG A 3 21.60 -16.88 13.28
C ARG A 3 21.82 -16.29 11.90
N SER A 4 20.95 -15.37 11.47
CA SER A 4 21.25 -14.58 10.28
C SER A 4 20.69 -13.16 10.40
N PRO A 5 21.57 -12.18 10.68
CA PRO A 5 21.18 -10.76 10.73
C PRO A 5 20.64 -10.25 9.38
N GLU A 6 21.01 -10.89 8.26
CA GLU A 6 20.54 -10.51 6.93
C GLU A 6 19.05 -10.81 6.73
N ILE A 7 18.55 -11.95 7.22
CA ILE A 7 17.12 -12.30 7.11
C ILE A 7 16.29 -11.29 7.87
N ARG A 8 16.75 -10.92 9.07
CA ARG A 8 16.09 -9.90 9.88
C ARG A 8 15.93 -8.61 9.11
N ALA A 9 17.02 -8.09 8.55
CA ALA A 9 16.99 -6.87 7.76
C ALA A 9 16.01 -6.97 6.59
N LYS A 10 15.93 -8.13 5.94
CA LYS A 10 14.98 -8.38 4.85
C LYS A 10 13.53 -8.49 5.34
N ILE A 11 13.23 -9.22 6.41
CA ILE A 11 11.92 -9.29 7.07
C ILE A 11 11.46 -7.89 7.47
N MET A 12 12.31 -7.11 8.15
CA MET A 12 12.02 -5.73 8.54
C MET A 12 11.77 -4.84 7.32
N ARG A 13 12.50 -5.03 6.21
CA ARG A 13 12.26 -4.31 4.96
C ARG A 13 10.89 -4.64 4.36
N HIS A 14 10.48 -5.91 4.33
CA HIS A 14 9.15 -6.30 3.87
C HIS A 14 8.05 -5.78 4.79
N HIS A 15 8.28 -5.81 6.11
CA HIS A 15 7.35 -5.27 7.09
C HIS A 15 7.17 -3.75 6.96
N LYS A 16 8.27 -3.00 6.79
CA LYS A 16 8.24 -1.55 6.49
C LYS A 16 7.51 -1.21 5.19
N ARG A 17 7.46 -2.15 4.23
CA ARG A 17 6.64 -2.07 3.01
C ARG A 17 5.18 -2.47 3.22
N ASN A 18 4.72 -2.61 4.47
CA ASN A 18 3.38 -3.02 4.87
C ASN A 18 2.96 -4.41 4.38
N MET A 19 3.91 -5.31 4.14
CA MET A 19 3.60 -6.71 3.89
C MET A 19 3.09 -7.37 5.18
N SER A 20 2.04 -8.18 5.10
CA SER A 20 1.49 -8.86 6.27
C SER A 20 2.50 -9.85 6.84
N PRO A 21 2.53 -10.07 8.17
CA PRO A 21 3.39 -11.08 8.80
C PRO A 21 3.23 -12.46 8.17
N ARG A 22 2.01 -12.84 7.79
CA ARG A 22 1.71 -14.08 7.07
C ARG A 22 2.36 -14.15 5.68
N GLY A 23 2.34 -13.05 4.92
CA GLY A 23 2.99 -12.97 3.61
C GLY A 23 4.51 -13.11 3.72
N ILE A 24 5.11 -12.47 4.72
CA ILE A 24 6.54 -12.59 5.01
C ILE A 24 6.89 -14.02 5.43
N ALA A 25 6.12 -14.60 6.35
CA ALA A 25 6.28 -15.97 6.84
C ALA A 25 6.32 -16.99 5.68
N THR A 26 5.45 -16.79 4.68
CA THR A 26 5.39 -17.61 3.47
C THR A 26 6.67 -17.52 2.62
N ILE A 27 7.28 -16.35 2.49
CA ILE A 27 8.53 -16.14 1.71
C ILE A 27 9.72 -16.84 2.37
N TYR A 28 9.80 -16.72 3.69
CA TYR A 28 10.94 -17.22 4.45
C TYR A 28 10.75 -18.65 4.97
N GLY A 29 9.58 -19.26 4.73
CA GLY A 29 9.25 -20.60 5.20
C GLY A 29 9.25 -20.70 6.73
N CYS A 30 8.82 -19.64 7.42
CA CYS A 30 8.75 -19.61 8.89
C CYS A 30 7.32 -19.39 9.38
N SER A 31 7.11 -19.40 10.70
CA SER A 31 5.78 -19.15 11.27
C SER A 31 5.46 -17.65 11.30
N GLU A 32 4.16 -17.31 11.27
CA GLU A 32 3.72 -15.92 11.45
C GLU A 32 4.14 -15.35 12.82
N ALA A 33 4.14 -16.19 13.86
CA ALA A 33 4.57 -15.84 15.20
C ALA A 33 6.05 -15.44 15.21
N ASP A 34 6.90 -16.14 14.46
CA ASP A 34 8.32 -15.80 14.35
C ASP A 34 8.52 -14.45 13.66
N VAL A 35 7.74 -14.15 12.62
CA VAL A 35 7.79 -12.84 11.97
C VAL A 35 7.34 -11.73 12.92
N LYS A 36 6.28 -11.94 13.69
CA LYS A 36 5.84 -10.96 14.70
C LYS A 36 6.92 -10.75 15.76
N ASN A 37 7.51 -11.83 16.25
CA ASN A 37 8.61 -11.77 17.21
C ASN A 37 9.80 -10.96 16.65
N VAL A 38 10.19 -11.17 15.39
CA VAL A 38 11.25 -10.36 14.71
C VAL A 38 10.93 -8.87 14.72
N VAL A 39 9.68 -8.52 14.44
CA VAL A 39 9.20 -7.14 14.35
C VAL A 39 9.12 -6.48 15.73
N GLU A 40 8.58 -7.19 16.72
CA GLU A 40 8.39 -6.70 18.09
C GLU A 40 9.72 -6.55 18.83
N THR A 41 10.69 -7.40 18.54
CA THR A 41 12.00 -7.40 19.20
C THR A 41 13.04 -6.60 18.44
N GLU A 42 12.71 -5.43 17.85
CA GLU A 42 13.58 -4.64 16.95
C GLU A 42 15.01 -4.40 17.47
N LYS A 43 15.26 -4.49 18.79
CA LYS A 43 16.58 -4.34 19.41
C LYS A 43 17.27 -5.64 19.88
N ALA A 44 16.65 -6.81 19.73
CA ALA A 44 17.24 -8.06 20.18
C ALA A 44 18.40 -8.50 19.27
N ASP A 45 19.50 -8.93 19.91
CA ASP A 45 20.71 -9.43 19.23
C ASP A 45 20.48 -10.77 18.51
N HIS A 46 19.41 -11.49 18.88
CA HIS A 46 19.13 -12.83 18.41
C HIS A 46 17.65 -12.99 18.06
N ILE A 47 17.38 -13.78 17.01
CA ILE A 47 16.02 -14.15 16.62
C ILE A 47 15.97 -15.64 16.36
N ILE A 48 14.89 -16.26 16.78
CA ILE A 48 14.59 -17.67 16.53
C ILE A 48 13.53 -17.70 15.44
N LEU A 49 13.90 -18.22 14.26
CA LEU A 49 12.95 -18.56 13.20
C LEU A 49 12.76 -20.08 13.21
N SER A 50 11.56 -20.54 13.52
CA SER A 50 11.18 -21.95 13.45
C SER A 50 10.71 -22.29 12.02
N GLY A 51 11.04 -23.50 11.54
CA GLY A 51 10.55 -24.00 10.23
C GLY A 51 11.40 -23.69 9.00
N VAL A 52 12.44 -22.87 9.15
CA VAL A 52 13.32 -22.53 8.02
C VAL A 52 14.20 -23.73 7.61
N PRO A 53 14.23 -24.10 6.32
CA PRO A 53 15.10 -25.17 5.83
C PRO A 53 16.58 -24.77 5.89
N VAL A 54 17.44 -25.71 6.30
CA VAL A 54 18.88 -25.52 6.49
C VAL A 54 19.63 -26.57 5.66
N ALA A 55 20.63 -26.15 4.89
CA ALA A 55 21.56 -27.06 4.22
C ALA A 55 23.00 -26.69 4.61
N GLY A 56 23.79 -27.69 5.05
CA GLY A 56 25.19 -27.48 5.46
C GLY A 56 25.35 -26.49 6.63
N GLY A 57 24.37 -26.44 7.56
CA GLY A 57 24.39 -25.50 8.69
C GLY A 57 24.06 -24.03 8.33
N LYS A 58 23.79 -23.75 7.05
CA LYS A 58 23.35 -22.44 6.56
C LYS A 58 21.87 -22.48 6.20
N ALA A 59 21.17 -21.42 6.59
CA ALA A 59 19.75 -21.30 6.30
C ALA A 59 19.51 -21.00 4.82
N LEU A 60 18.69 -21.81 4.16
CA LEU A 60 18.31 -21.65 2.76
C LEU A 60 17.24 -20.55 2.68
N HIS A 61 17.65 -19.33 2.34
CA HIS A 61 16.73 -18.21 2.16
C HIS A 61 16.93 -17.49 0.84
N PRO A 62 15.84 -16.98 0.22
CA PRO A 62 14.42 -17.28 0.48
C PRO A 62 14.00 -18.67 -0.07
N VAL A 63 12.99 -19.30 0.53
CA VAL A 63 12.52 -20.66 0.16
C VAL A 63 11.68 -20.63 -1.13
N ARG A 64 11.09 -19.48 -1.43
CA ARG A 64 10.54 -19.15 -2.74
C ARG A 64 11.37 -18.05 -3.36
N ASP A 65 11.67 -18.20 -4.65
CA ASP A 65 12.33 -17.15 -5.42
C ASP A 65 11.61 -15.82 -5.21
N THR A 66 12.35 -14.78 -4.84
CA THR A 66 11.83 -13.42 -4.62
C THR A 66 11.15 -12.81 -5.85
N ALA A 67 11.28 -13.44 -7.03
CA ALA A 67 10.53 -13.10 -8.23
C ALA A 67 9.02 -13.39 -8.10
N GLU A 68 8.63 -14.35 -7.24
CA GLU A 68 7.25 -14.76 -6.99
C GLU A 68 6.76 -14.34 -5.61
N THR A 69 7.14 -13.16 -5.11
CA THR A 69 6.28 -12.55 -4.09
C THR A 69 4.94 -12.26 -4.74
N PRO A 70 3.82 -12.88 -4.29
CA PRO A 70 2.52 -12.62 -4.88
C PRO A 70 2.26 -11.13 -4.80
N GLU A 71 2.18 -10.51 -5.96
CA GLU A 71 1.99 -9.08 -6.06
C GLU A 71 0.72 -8.70 -5.28
N SER A 72 0.87 -7.78 -4.32
CA SER A 72 -0.26 -7.38 -3.50
C SER A 72 -1.40 -6.91 -4.40
N ALA A 73 -2.66 -7.19 -4.02
CA ALA A 73 -3.80 -6.79 -4.83
C ALA A 73 -3.77 -5.29 -5.19
N ALA A 74 -3.28 -4.46 -4.26
CA ALA A 74 -3.05 -3.03 -4.44
C ALA A 74 -2.02 -2.72 -5.55
N MET A 75 -0.91 -3.46 -5.62
CA MET A 75 0.10 -3.26 -6.67
C MET A 75 -0.37 -3.74 -8.04
N ARG A 76 -1.20 -4.79 -8.08
CA ARG A 76 -1.86 -5.22 -9.33
C ARG A 76 -2.79 -4.14 -9.87
N LEU A 77 -3.59 -3.51 -9.01
CA LEU A 77 -4.45 -2.39 -9.40
C LEU A 77 -3.64 -1.20 -9.93
N PHE A 78 -2.54 -0.85 -9.25
CA PHE A 78 -1.64 0.21 -9.71
C PHE A 78 -1.09 -0.08 -11.12
N LYS A 79 -0.58 -1.29 -11.38
CA LYS A 79 -0.04 -1.67 -12.70
C LYS A 79 -1.10 -1.74 -13.82
N GLN A 80 -2.37 -1.89 -13.47
CA GLN A 80 -3.47 -1.91 -14.43
C GLN A 80 -3.95 -0.51 -14.83
N LEU A 81 -3.47 0.53 -14.13
CA LEU A 81 -3.79 1.90 -14.50
C LEU A 81 -3.14 2.29 -15.84
N PRO A 82 -3.79 3.13 -16.65
CA PRO A 82 -3.14 3.89 -17.70
C PRO A 82 -1.89 4.66 -17.19
N GLU A 83 -0.89 4.85 -18.05
CA GLU A 83 0.42 5.43 -17.67
C GLU A 83 0.29 6.82 -17.02
N ASP A 84 -0.56 7.68 -17.56
CA ASP A 84 -0.88 9.01 -17.03
C ASP A 84 -1.43 8.94 -15.59
N LEU A 85 -2.28 7.95 -15.30
CA LEU A 85 -2.82 7.74 -13.95
C LEU A 85 -1.79 7.10 -13.01
N GLN A 86 -0.87 6.28 -13.52
CA GLN A 86 0.26 5.76 -12.73
C GLN A 86 1.21 6.88 -12.30
N GLU A 87 1.50 7.83 -13.19
CA GLU A 87 2.32 9.01 -12.87
C GLU A 87 1.69 9.84 -11.76
N VAL A 88 0.37 10.08 -11.82
CA VAL A 88 -0.38 10.79 -10.78
C VAL A 88 -0.31 10.05 -9.45
N ALA A 89 -0.59 8.75 -9.44
CA ALA A 89 -0.54 7.94 -8.23
C ALA A 89 0.87 7.95 -7.61
N THR A 90 1.91 7.86 -8.44
CA THR A 90 3.31 7.92 -8.02
C THR A 90 3.68 9.30 -7.49
N GLY A 91 3.23 10.37 -8.15
CA GLY A 91 3.44 11.76 -7.74
C GLY A 91 2.83 12.05 -6.38
N ILE A 92 1.59 11.61 -6.15
CA ILE A 92 0.90 11.75 -4.86
C ILE A 92 1.60 10.92 -3.78
N ALA A 93 1.97 9.68 -4.09
CA ALA A 93 2.69 8.83 -3.15
C ALA A 93 4.03 9.47 -2.71
N ARG A 94 4.76 10.07 -3.66
CA ARG A 94 6.00 10.81 -3.38
C ARG A 94 5.74 12.07 -2.54
N MET A 95 4.73 12.86 -2.89
CA MET A 95 4.36 14.08 -2.16
C MET A 95 4.00 13.79 -0.70
N MET A 96 3.37 12.64 -0.45
CA MET A 96 2.89 12.23 0.87
C MET A 96 3.86 11.34 1.65
N ASP A 97 5.04 11.06 1.07
CA ASP A 97 6.04 10.12 1.60
C ASP A 97 5.46 8.75 1.99
N ILE A 98 4.70 8.16 1.06
CA ILE A 98 4.07 6.86 1.24
C ILE A 98 4.38 5.90 0.10
N HIS A 99 4.23 4.61 0.38
CA HIS A 99 4.23 3.58 -0.66
C HIS A 99 2.94 3.67 -1.50
N VAL A 100 3.06 3.67 -2.84
CA VAL A 100 1.93 3.85 -3.78
C VAL A 100 0.77 2.89 -3.54
N ALA A 101 1.07 1.65 -3.16
CA ALA A 101 0.06 0.65 -2.78
C ALA A 101 -0.95 1.15 -1.71
N ARG A 102 -0.59 2.09 -0.83
CA ARG A 102 -1.50 2.64 0.19
C ARG A 102 -2.71 3.34 -0.43
N LEU A 103 -2.56 3.91 -1.63
CA LEU A 103 -3.66 4.54 -2.38
C LEU A 103 -4.73 3.52 -2.84
N PHE A 104 -4.39 2.24 -2.89
CA PHE A 104 -5.27 1.15 -3.37
C PHE A 104 -5.66 0.19 -2.24
N THR A 105 -5.45 0.57 -0.98
CA THR A 105 -5.89 -0.25 0.16
C THR A 105 -7.36 0.01 0.46
N SER A 106 -8.20 -1.01 0.35
CA SER A 106 -9.64 -0.91 0.64
C SER A 106 -9.99 -1.06 2.14
N SER A 107 -9.12 -1.69 2.92
CA SER A 107 -9.42 -2.13 4.29
C SER A 107 -8.87 -1.24 5.40
N SER A 108 -7.95 -0.31 5.11
CA SER A 108 -7.37 0.51 6.16
C SER A 108 -8.33 1.59 6.66
N LYS A 109 -8.68 1.48 7.95
CA LYS A 109 -9.50 2.46 8.69
C LYS A 109 -8.68 3.61 9.29
N ARG A 110 -7.35 3.63 9.10
CA ARG A 110 -6.51 4.73 9.59
C ARG A 110 -6.91 6.02 8.88
N GLN A 111 -7.13 7.10 9.63
CA GLN A 111 -7.54 8.39 9.07
C GLN A 111 -6.57 8.90 8.00
N GLN A 112 -5.26 8.71 8.20
CA GLN A 112 -4.23 9.06 7.21
C GLN A 112 -4.41 8.33 5.88
N ASP A 113 -4.73 7.03 5.90
CA ASP A 113 -4.96 6.27 4.66
C ASP A 113 -6.20 6.76 3.92
N VAL A 114 -7.25 7.15 4.65
CA VAL A 114 -8.44 7.77 4.06
C VAL A 114 -8.08 9.10 3.42
N PHE A 115 -7.24 9.91 4.07
CA PHE A 115 -6.77 11.19 3.55
C PHE A 115 -5.96 11.04 2.25
N TYR A 116 -5.00 10.12 2.23
CA TYR A 116 -4.17 9.88 1.03
C TYR A 116 -5.00 9.40 -0.16
N ARG A 117 -5.94 8.47 0.07
CA ARG A 117 -6.90 8.03 -0.94
C ARG A 117 -7.79 9.17 -1.41
N GLY A 118 -8.27 9.98 -0.48
CA GLY A 118 -9.11 11.15 -0.78
C GLY A 118 -8.42 12.15 -1.70
N CYS A 119 -7.13 12.42 -1.49
CA CYS A 119 -6.34 13.25 -2.39
C CYS A 119 -6.21 12.63 -3.78
N PHE A 120 -5.88 11.34 -3.86
CA PHE A 120 -5.80 10.62 -5.14
C PHE A 120 -7.12 10.67 -5.92
N TYR A 121 -8.24 10.38 -5.26
CA TYR A 121 -9.56 10.42 -5.90
C TYR A 121 -9.97 11.83 -6.30
N TYR A 122 -9.64 12.84 -5.49
CA TYR A 122 -9.87 14.24 -5.81
C TYR A 122 -9.12 14.66 -7.08
N GLU A 123 -7.86 14.28 -7.19
CA GLU A 123 -7.01 14.58 -8.35
C GLU A 123 -7.54 13.91 -9.63
N LEU A 124 -7.89 12.61 -9.54
CA LEU A 124 -8.53 11.89 -10.65
C LEU A 124 -9.84 12.55 -11.07
N LYS A 125 -10.63 13.03 -10.11
CA LYS A 125 -11.90 13.70 -10.40
C LYS A 125 -11.69 15.07 -11.04
N CYS A 126 -10.74 15.87 -10.56
CA CYS A 126 -10.60 17.27 -10.96
C CYS A 126 -9.71 17.47 -12.21
N LYS A 127 -8.63 16.69 -12.35
CA LYS A 127 -7.71 16.78 -13.48
C LYS A 127 -8.15 15.93 -14.67
N PHE A 128 -8.62 14.71 -14.41
CA PHE A 128 -8.99 13.74 -15.45
C PHE A 128 -10.50 13.63 -15.69
N ASN A 129 -11.31 14.37 -14.91
CA ASN A 129 -12.77 14.40 -15.01
C ASN A 129 -13.44 13.00 -14.88
N LEU A 130 -12.79 12.04 -14.20
CA LEU A 130 -13.32 10.68 -14.06
C LEU A 130 -14.60 10.67 -13.21
N SER A 131 -15.55 9.78 -13.49
CA SER A 131 -16.70 9.57 -12.59
C SER A 131 -16.25 8.86 -11.31
N TYR A 132 -17.01 9.01 -10.21
CA TYR A 132 -16.71 8.25 -8.99
C TYR A 132 -16.84 6.73 -9.20
N GLU A 133 -17.66 6.31 -10.16
CA GLU A 133 -17.78 4.90 -10.60
C GLU A 133 -16.49 4.44 -11.27
N ALA A 134 -15.96 5.20 -12.22
CA ALA A 134 -14.70 4.88 -12.90
C ALA A 134 -13.53 4.82 -11.90
N ILE A 135 -13.45 5.80 -10.98
CA ILE A 135 -12.43 5.80 -9.93
C ILE A 135 -12.57 4.58 -9.01
N GLY A 136 -13.79 4.21 -8.63
CA GLY A 136 -14.06 3.03 -7.81
C GLY A 136 -13.63 1.73 -8.49
N ALA A 137 -13.91 1.59 -9.79
CA ALA A 137 -13.49 0.45 -10.59
C ALA A 137 -11.95 0.33 -10.66
N LEU A 138 -11.25 1.43 -10.93
CA LEU A 138 -9.79 1.47 -11.01
C LEU A 138 -9.11 1.18 -9.66
N ALA A 139 -9.69 1.69 -8.57
CA ALA A 139 -9.13 1.54 -7.22
C ALA A 139 -9.62 0.28 -6.48
N GLY A 140 -10.55 -0.49 -7.06
CA GLY A 140 -11.13 -1.68 -6.44
C GLY A 140 -11.96 -1.39 -5.18
N VAL A 141 -12.67 -0.25 -5.15
CA VAL A 141 -13.50 0.18 -4.00
C VAL A 141 -14.89 0.64 -4.44
N SER A 142 -15.83 0.69 -3.49
CA SER A 142 -17.20 1.17 -3.77
C SER A 142 -17.23 2.67 -4.08
N VAL A 143 -18.20 3.10 -4.89
CA VAL A 143 -18.48 4.52 -5.19
C VAL A 143 -18.67 5.34 -3.90
N HIS A 144 -19.34 4.76 -2.91
CA HIS A 144 -19.53 5.38 -1.60
C HIS A 144 -18.19 5.65 -0.90
N THR A 145 -17.25 4.70 -0.97
CA THR A 145 -15.89 4.88 -0.42
C THR A 145 -15.14 6.00 -1.13
N VAL A 146 -15.26 6.10 -2.44
CA VAL A 146 -14.64 7.18 -3.24
C VAL A 146 -15.20 8.53 -2.83
N SER A 147 -16.54 8.66 -2.81
CA SER A 147 -17.22 9.91 -2.46
C SER A 147 -16.86 10.36 -1.04
N LEU A 148 -16.92 9.46 -0.06
CA LEU A 148 -16.62 9.78 1.34
C LEU A 148 -15.16 10.20 1.55
N ALA A 149 -14.21 9.50 0.94
CA ALA A 149 -12.80 9.86 1.04
C ALA A 149 -12.51 11.22 0.38
N THR A 150 -13.10 11.48 -0.78
CA THR A 150 -12.97 12.75 -1.50
C THR A 150 -13.54 13.90 -0.69
N GLN A 151 -14.74 13.74 -0.11
CA GLN A 151 -15.37 14.75 0.73
C GLN A 151 -14.51 15.07 1.96
N ARG A 152 -14.04 14.04 2.68
CA ARG A 152 -13.18 14.23 3.87
C ARG A 152 -11.88 14.95 3.53
N TYR A 153 -11.28 14.62 2.39
CA TYR A 153 -10.09 15.33 1.91
C TYR A 153 -10.39 16.81 1.68
N CYS A 154 -11.49 17.13 0.97
CA CYS A 154 -11.89 18.52 0.70
C CYS A 154 -12.10 19.30 2.01
N GLU A 155 -12.83 18.72 2.97
CA GLU A 155 -13.10 19.33 4.27
C GLU A 155 -11.81 19.56 5.07
N GLN A 156 -10.87 18.62 5.01
CA GLN A 156 -9.61 18.69 5.76
C GLN A 156 -8.62 19.71 5.18
N VAL A 157 -8.57 19.89 3.87
CA VAL A 157 -7.63 20.82 3.22
C VAL A 157 -8.27 22.15 2.80
N GLY A 158 -9.58 22.32 2.99
CA GLY A 158 -10.33 23.49 2.53
C GLY A 158 -10.45 23.57 1.00
N ALA A 159 -10.33 22.46 0.28
CA ALA A 159 -10.47 22.43 -1.18
C ALA A 159 -11.95 22.47 -1.58
N PRO A 160 -12.29 23.14 -2.70
CA PRO A 160 -13.66 23.13 -3.22
C PRO A 160 -14.05 21.72 -3.63
N ARG A 161 -15.30 21.34 -3.37
CA ARG A 161 -15.79 20.01 -3.75
C ARG A 161 -15.77 19.90 -5.28
N PRO A 162 -15.51 18.71 -5.87
CA PRO A 162 -15.45 18.59 -7.32
C PRO A 162 -16.72 19.06 -8.06
N GLY A 163 -17.90 18.91 -7.43
CA GLY A 163 -19.15 19.44 -7.98
C GLY A 163 -19.20 20.97 -8.07
N GLU A 164 -18.57 21.67 -7.11
CA GLU A 164 -18.51 23.14 -7.05
C GLU A 164 -17.55 23.71 -8.10
N LEU A 165 -16.46 22.99 -8.41
CA LEU A 165 -15.53 23.35 -9.48
C LEU A 165 -16.19 23.33 -10.87
N THR A 166 -17.07 22.36 -11.13
CA THR A 166 -17.81 22.28 -12.40
C THR A 166 -18.75 23.48 -12.59
N ASN A 167 -19.39 23.93 -11.50
CA ASN A 167 -20.30 25.08 -11.52
C ASN A 167 -19.52 26.41 -11.70
N ALA A 168 -18.37 26.55 -11.04
CA ALA A 168 -17.50 27.72 -11.20
C ALA A 168 -16.96 27.85 -12.64
N ARG A 169 -16.58 26.75 -13.29
CA ARG A 169 -16.13 26.76 -14.70
C ARG A 169 -17.25 27.10 -15.69
N ARG A 170 -18.50 26.68 -15.42
CA ARG A 170 -19.66 27.03 -16.25
C ARG A 170 -20.13 28.46 -16.08
N ALA A 171 -19.95 29.06 -14.91
CA ALA A 171 -20.33 30.46 -14.67
C ALA A 171 -19.40 31.48 -15.35
N VAL A 172 -18.23 31.04 -15.85
CA VAL A 172 -17.20 31.88 -16.48
C VAL A 172 -17.14 31.67 -18.01
N ALA A 173 -17.88 30.69 -18.55
CA ALA A 173 -18.00 30.41 -19.99
C ALA A 173 -19.28 31.04 -20.56
#